data_AF-A0A968T659-F1
#
_entry.id   AF-A0A968T659-F1
#
_cell.length_a   1.000
_cell.length_b   1.000
_cell.length_c   1.000
_cell.angle_alpha   90.00
_cell.angle_beta   90.00
_cell.angle_gamma   90.00
#
_symmetry.space_group_name_H-M   'P 1'
#
loop_
_entity.id
_entity.type
_entity.pdbx_description
1 polymer ?
#
loop_
_entity_poly.entity_id
_entity_poly.type
_entity_poly.pdbx_seq_one_letter_code
_entity_poly.pdbx_strand_id
1 'polypeptide(L)'
;MNTAYSKILEKLGIQSLNEMQEQVIDSVLNKSDIVLISPTGSGKTLAFLLPLIDLLDKRIADVQALILTPTRELALQTESVFKSLGTSFKIN
;
A
#
# COMPACT_ATOMS: atom_id res chain seq x y z
N MET A 1 -5.31 -14.67 -10.31
CA MET A 1 -4.17 -13.87 -9.81
C MET A 1 -4.36 -12.46 -10.30
N ASN A 2 -4.53 -11.50 -9.39
CA ASN A 2 -4.62 -10.09 -9.73
C ASN A 2 -3.27 -9.64 -10.31
N THR A 3 -3.18 -9.52 -11.63
CA THR A 3 -1.93 -9.34 -12.38
C THR A 3 -1.26 -7.99 -12.16
N ALA A 4 -1.98 -7.00 -11.61
CA ALA A 4 -1.51 -5.63 -11.43
C ALA A 4 -0.27 -5.52 -10.54
N TYR A 5 -0.15 -6.37 -9.50
CA TYR A 5 0.92 -6.25 -8.50
C TYR A 5 2.02 -7.32 -8.62
N SER A 6 2.00 -8.19 -9.64
CA SER A 6 2.92 -9.34 -9.74
C SER A 6 4.40 -8.95 -9.60
N LYS A 7 4.83 -7.88 -10.29
CA LYS A 7 6.21 -7.37 -10.22
C LYS A 7 6.58 -6.84 -8.83
N ILE A 8 5.63 -6.22 -8.14
CA ILE A 8 5.83 -5.72 -6.78
C ILE A 8 5.98 -6.90 -5.82
N LEU A 9 5.09 -7.89 -5.91
CA LEU A 9 5.13 -9.08 -5.05
C LEU A 9 6.41 -9.90 -5.26
N GLU A 10 6.83 -10.09 -6.51
CA GLU A 10 8.10 -10.74 -6.85
C GLU A 10 9.29 -10.02 -6.20
N LYS A 11 9.34 -8.69 -6.31
CA LYS A 11 10.40 -7.88 -5.69
C LYS A 11 10.42 -7.99 -4.16
N LEU A 12 9.25 -8.14 -3.54
CA LEU A 12 9.11 -8.33 -2.10
C LEU A 12 9.32 -9.79 -1.66
N GLY A 13 9.48 -10.74 -2.58
CA GLY A 13 9.55 -12.17 -2.26
C GLY A 13 8.24 -12.74 -1.73
N ILE A 14 7.11 -12.12 -2.05
CA ILE A 14 5.77 -12.53 -1.61
C ILE A 14 5.14 -13.39 -2.70
N GLN A 15 4.77 -14.63 -2.37
CA GLN A 15 4.17 -15.58 -3.32
C GLN A 15 2.73 -15.20 -3.67
N SER A 16 1.95 -14.80 -2.68
CA SER A 16 0.56 -14.40 -2.83
C SER A 16 0.14 -13.45 -1.72
N LEU A 17 -0.88 -12.64 -2.00
CA LEU A 17 -1.55 -11.85 -0.98
C LEU A 17 -2.36 -12.75 -0.06
N ASN A 18 -2.61 -12.28 1.15
CA ASN A 18 -3.58 -12.92 2.05
C ASN A 18 -4.99 -12.36 1.82
N GLU A 19 -5.99 -13.05 2.35
CA GLU A 19 -7.41 -12.71 2.17
C GLU A 19 -7.73 -11.25 2.58
N MET A 20 -7.15 -10.77 3.68
CA MET A 20 -7.37 -9.40 4.14
C MET A 20 -6.82 -8.37 3.14
N GLN A 21 -5.63 -8.61 2.58
CA GLN A 21 -5.03 -7.72 1.58
C GLN A 21 -5.87 -7.68 0.30
N GLU A 22 -6.34 -8.84 -0.17
CA GLU A 22 -7.23 -8.94 -1.33
C GLU A 22 -8.54 -8.18 -1.10
N GLN A 23 -9.18 -8.36 0.06
CA GLN A 23 -10.41 -7.65 0.42
C GLN A 23 -10.23 -6.13 0.51
N VAL A 24 -9.06 -5.66 0.99
CA VAL A 24 -8.77 -4.22 1.05
C VAL A 24 -8.61 -3.64 -0.35
N ILE A 25 -7.89 -4.32 -1.23
CA ILE A 25 -7.72 -3.89 -2.63
C ILE A 25 -9.08 -3.76 -3.31
N ASP A 26 -9.93 -4.79 -3.19
CA ASP A 26 -11.28 -4.78 -3.77
C ASP A 26 -12.15 -3.69 -3.16
N SER A 27 -12.00 -3.41 -1.86
CA SER A 27 -12.78 -2.36 -1.19
C SER A 27 -12.37 -0.96 -1.63
N VAL A 28 -11.07 -0.67 -1.72
CA VAL A 28 -10.54 0.68 -2.05
C VAL A 28 -10.97 1.11 -3.44
N LEU A 29 -11.05 0.18 -4.39
CA LEU A 29 -11.48 0.49 -5.75
C LEU A 29 -12.99 0.78 -5.87
N ASN A 30 -13.79 0.37 -4.89
CA ASN A 30 -15.26 0.41 -4.96
C ASN A 30 -15.93 1.30 -3.90
N LYS A 31 -15.20 1.79 -2.89
CA LYS A 31 -15.75 2.55 -1.75
C LYS A 31 -14.93 3.80 -1.47
N SER A 32 -15.60 4.84 -0.98
CA SER A 32 -14.94 6.12 -0.63
C SER A 32 -14.14 6.03 0.66
N ASP A 33 -14.65 5.32 1.68
CA ASP A 33 -14.03 5.22 3.02
C ASP A 33 -14.02 3.78 3.52
N ILE A 34 -12.91 3.38 4.16
CA ILE A 34 -12.68 2.01 4.64
C ILE A 34 -12.08 2.02 6.03
N VAL A 35 -12.54 1.10 6.87
CA VAL A 35 -11.93 0.79 8.16
C VAL A 35 -11.29 -0.60 8.08
N LEU A 36 -9.97 -0.65 8.22
CA LEU A 36 -9.21 -1.89 8.22
C LEU A 36 -8.87 -2.33 9.65
N ILE A 37 -9.43 -3.46 10.08
CA ILE A 37 -9.17 -4.04 11.41
C ILE A 37 -8.51 -5.41 11.23
N SER A 38 -7.29 -5.57 11.75
CA SER A 38 -6.62 -6.89 11.81
C SER A 38 -5.49 -6.91 12.85
N PRO A 39 -5.01 -8.09 13.29
CA PRO A 39 -3.92 -8.21 14.27
C PRO A 39 -2.58 -7.65 13.77
N THR A 40 -1.70 -7.16 14.65
CA THR A 40 -0.34 -6.73 14.26
C THR A 40 0.43 -7.87 13.55
N GLY A 41 1.26 -7.52 12.56
CA GLY A 41 1.99 -8.50 11.74
C GLY A 41 1.19 -9.08 10.57
N SER A 42 -0.10 -8.76 10.43
CA SER A 42 -0.96 -9.24 9.33
C SER A 42 -0.65 -8.67 7.93
N GLY A 43 0.28 -7.72 7.82
CA GLY A 43 0.61 -7.05 6.55
C GLY A 43 -0.33 -5.90 6.17
N LYS A 44 -0.95 -5.23 7.14
CA LYS A 44 -1.82 -4.04 6.93
C LYS A 44 -1.17 -2.94 6.10
N THR A 45 0.12 -2.68 6.32
CA THR A 45 0.84 -1.64 5.59
C THR A 45 0.82 -1.90 4.09
N LEU A 46 1.13 -3.13 3.68
CA LEU A 46 1.04 -3.52 2.27
C LEU A 46 -0.41 -3.46 1.76
N ALA A 47 -1.38 -3.86 2.60
CA ALA A 47 -2.79 -3.88 2.24
C ALA A 47 -3.32 -2.51 1.79
N PHE A 48 -2.96 -1.42 2.48
CA PHE A 48 -3.40 -0.08 2.07
C PHE A 48 -2.47 0.57 1.04
N LEU A 49 -1.17 0.23 1.02
CA LEU A 49 -0.22 0.84 0.08
C LEU A 49 -0.37 0.34 -1.35
N LEU A 50 -0.70 -0.93 -1.57
CA LEU A 50 -0.90 -1.47 -2.92
C LEU A 50 -2.00 -0.73 -3.70
N PRO A 51 -3.24 -0.65 -3.21
CA PRO A 51 -4.28 0.07 -3.92
C PRO A 51 -4.05 1.59 -3.94
N LEU A 52 -3.33 2.14 -2.95
CA LEU A 52 -2.94 3.56 -2.98
C LEU A 52 -2.12 3.89 -4.22
N ILE A 53 -1.20 3.02 -4.66
CA ILE A 53 -0.37 3.26 -5.86
C ILE A 53 -1.23 3.44 -7.11
N ASP A 54 -2.34 2.69 -7.22
CA ASP A 54 -3.23 2.77 -8.37
C ASP A 54 -4.08 4.04 -8.38
N LEU A 55 -4.26 4.68 -7.22
CA LEU A 55 -4.94 5.97 -7.09
C LEU A 55 -4.03 7.16 -7.44
N LEU A 56 -2.71 6.98 -7.44
CA LEU A 56 -1.76 8.05 -7.71
C LEU A 56 -1.58 8.30 -9.22
N ASP A 57 -1.56 9.56 -9.62
CA ASP A 57 -1.30 9.99 -11.00
C ASP A 57 0.15 10.46 -11.17
N LYS A 58 0.90 9.78 -12.05
CA LYS A 58 2.31 10.11 -12.38
C LYS A 58 2.48 11.47 -13.04
N ARG A 59 1.41 12.06 -13.58
CA ARG A 59 1.44 13.39 -14.23
C ARG A 59 1.38 14.52 -13.21
N ILE A 60 0.95 14.24 -11.97
CA ILE A 60 0.80 15.22 -10.91
C ILE A 60 2.04 15.17 -10.01
N ALA A 61 2.78 16.27 -9.95
CA ALA A 61 4.00 16.39 -9.13
C ALA A 61 3.73 16.89 -7.70
N ASP A 62 2.47 17.21 -7.38
CA ASP A 62 2.04 17.68 -6.06
C ASP A 62 1.79 16.52 -5.08
N VAL A 63 1.57 16.85 -3.80
CA VAL A 63 1.20 15.87 -2.78
C VAL A 63 -0.20 15.32 -3.08
N GLN A 64 -0.30 14.01 -3.29
CA GLN A 64 -1.54 13.31 -3.65
C GLN A 64 -2.10 12.43 -2.52
N ALA A 65 -1.28 12.10 -1.52
CA ALA A 65 -1.67 11.25 -0.41
C ALA A 65 -0.95 11.68 0.89
N LEU A 66 -1.64 11.55 2.01
CA LEU A 66 -1.11 11.80 3.35
C LEU A 66 -1.36 10.58 4.23
N ILE A 67 -0.29 10.00 4.76
CA ILE A 67 -0.37 8.91 5.73
C ILE A 67 -0.02 9.50 7.10
N LEU A 68 -0.97 9.41 8.04
CA LEU A 68 -0.78 9.88 9.41
C LEU A 68 -0.46 8.68 10.31
N THR A 69 0.61 8.81 11.09
CA THR A 69 1.04 7.79 12.06
C THR A 69 1.26 8.42 13.43
N PRO A 70 1.04 7.68 14.54
CA PRO A 70 1.20 8.21 15.89
C PRO A 70 2.66 8.47 16.30
N THR A 71 3.63 7.83 15.64
CA THR A 71 5.06 7.97 15.96
C THR A 71 5.92 8.14 14.72
N ARG A 72 7.11 8.70 14.91
CA ARG A 72 8.12 8.86 13.85
C ARG A 72 8.65 7.52 13.36
N GLU A 73 8.85 6.57 14.26
CA GLU A 73 9.34 5.24 13.94
C GLU A 73 8.37 4.50 13.02
N LEU A 74 7.06 4.64 13.24
CA LEU A 74 6.07 4.02 12.36
C LEU A 74 5.98 4.71 10.99
N ALA A 75 6.21 6.02 10.94
CA ALA A 75 6.34 6.74 9.67
C ALA A 75 7.52 6.18 8.85
N LEU A 76 8.69 6.06 9.47
CA LEU A 76 9.91 5.51 8.82
C LEU A 76 9.73 4.06 8.38
N GLN A 77 9.03 3.23 9.17
CA GLN A 77 8.70 1.86 8.78
C GLN A 77 7.78 1.83 7.56
N THR A 78 6.75 2.68 7.54
CA THR A 78 5.82 2.79 6.42
C THR A 78 6.53 3.29 5.16
N GLU A 79 7.42 4.27 5.30
CA GLU A 79 8.26 4.80 4.22
C GLU A 79 9.17 3.72 3.64
N SER A 80 9.82 2.91 4.50
CA SER A 80 10.66 1.79 4.08
C SER A 80 9.87 0.76 3.26
N VAL A 81 8.65 0.42 3.70
CA VAL A 81 7.76 -0.46 2.93
C VAL A 81 7.37 0.17 1.60
N PHE A 82 7.03 1.46 1.57
CA PHE A 82 6.69 2.14 0.31
C PHE A 82 7.84 2.10 -0.70
N LYS A 83 9.08 2.36 -0.25
CA LYS A 83 10.28 2.30 -1.09
C LYS A 83 10.55 0.88 -1.62
N SER A 84 10.27 -0.16 -0.83
CA SER A 84 10.48 -1.54 -1.27
C SER A 84 9.52 -1.94 -2.41
N LEU A 85 8.35 -1.31 -2.52
CA LEU A 85 7.42 -1.48 -3.65
C LEU A 85 8.06 -1.13 -5.00
N GLY A 86 9.09 -0.28 -5.01
CA GLY A 86 9.84 0.04 -6.23
C GLY A 86 9.07 0.89 -7.24
N THR A 87 8.17 1.74 -6.77
CA THR A 87 7.43 2.66 -7.63
C THR A 87 8.30 3.86 -8.02
N SER A 88 7.84 4.63 -9.01
CA SER A 88 8.46 5.91 -9.41
C SER A 88 7.95 7.10 -8.58
N PHE A 89 7.06 6.88 -7.62
CA PHE A 89 6.48 7.95 -6.81
C PHE A 89 7.45 8.36 -5.70
N LYS A 90 7.52 9.66 -5.44
CA LYS A 90 8.32 10.21 -4.34
C LYS A 90 7.56 10.05 -3.03
N ILE A 91 8.28 9.66 -1.98
CA ILE A 91 7.84 9.74 -0.59
C ILE A 91 8.85 10.61 0.18
N ASN A 92 8.35 11.38 1.15
CA ASN A 92 9.17 12.29 1.97
C ASN A 92 9.59 11.63 3.28
#